data_AF-A0A1I4LPV5-F1
#
_entry.id   AF-A0A1I4LPV5-F1
#
_cell.length_a   1.000
_cell.length_b   1.000
_cell.length_c   1.000
_cell.angle_alpha   90.00
_cell.angle_beta   90.00
_cell.angle_gamma   90.00
#
_symmetry.space_group_name_H-M   'P 1'
#
loop_
_entity.id
_entity.type
_entity.pdbx_description
1 polymer ?
#
loop_
_entity_poly.entity_id
_entity_poly.type
_entity_poly.pdbx_seq_one_letter_code
_entity_poly.pdbx_strand_id
1 'polypeptide(L)'
;MNKRVFPAGLLTAGLSAALVASAASPAAAQGDPVYGWGNVYYLSGALNDSGEAQEVLVFGDPDDEVYFGDWYGEGIDLPMVRRGNVFFVPDPDDPSVTARVFAYGDPDDEIYVGDWNGDGVDSLAVRRGNVYFVKNDVERSGVADTVFAYGDPEDVVLVGNWDGVRTAPETAGGQGKGDTLLIQRGNQFFVKNDLRTGVADYTFRFGDDWDEILVGDWVTRHPAADGTETVESGNGADQLAVRRGYIYHLSDELADARARGSDPATVRVFGYGDPDDAVFVSSLPTPVDENGQVTDWESAVAYVDGDGLGVRRPD
;
A
#
# COMPACT_ATOMS: atom_id res chain seq x y z
N MET A 1 4.80 22.53 -16.64
CA MET A 1 5.18 21.26 -16.02
C MET A 1 5.14 20.19 -17.09
N ASN A 2 6.23 19.44 -17.23
CA ASN A 2 6.35 18.39 -18.24
C ASN A 2 5.50 17.19 -17.81
N LYS A 3 4.74 16.62 -18.75
CA LYS A 3 3.96 15.40 -18.55
C LYS A 3 4.83 14.32 -17.91
N ARG A 4 4.41 13.77 -16.76
CA ARG A 4 4.97 12.53 -16.20
C ARG A 4 4.41 11.40 -17.07
N VAL A 5 5.21 10.96 -18.05
CA VAL A 5 4.93 9.74 -18.83
C VAL A 5 6.05 8.79 -18.48
N PHE A 6 5.75 7.72 -17.73
CA PHE A 6 6.72 6.67 -17.42
C PHE A 6 7.08 5.94 -18.73
N PRO A 7 8.33 6.05 -19.22
CA PRO A 7 8.72 5.31 -20.40
C PRO A 7 8.96 3.84 -20.01
N ALA A 8 8.32 2.91 -20.72
CA ALA A 8 8.72 1.50 -20.66
C ALA A 8 10.18 1.38 -21.16
N GLY A 9 11.10 1.10 -20.23
CA GLY A 9 12.54 1.04 -20.52
C GLY A 9 12.91 -0.11 -21.45
N LEU A 10 13.67 0.19 -22.51
CA LEU A 10 14.34 -0.81 -23.34
C LEU A 10 15.72 -1.11 -22.75
N LEU A 11 15.98 -2.37 -22.39
CA LEU A 11 17.26 -2.86 -21.88
C LEU A 11 18.36 -2.83 -22.95
N THR A 12 19.44 -2.08 -22.71
CA THR A 12 20.74 -2.29 -23.36
C THR A 12 21.70 -2.95 -22.40
N ALA A 13 22.25 -4.10 -22.82
CA ALA A 13 22.99 -5.06 -22.02
C ALA A 13 24.22 -4.48 -21.29
N GLY A 14 24.27 -4.68 -19.98
CA GLY A 14 25.38 -4.27 -19.12
C GLY A 14 25.30 -4.69 -17.65
N LEU A 15 24.16 -5.20 -17.16
CA LEU A 15 23.99 -5.71 -15.81
C LEU A 15 23.26 -7.07 -15.85
N SER A 16 23.67 -8.01 -14.98
CA SER A 16 22.85 -9.18 -14.63
C SER A 16 21.79 -8.77 -13.59
N ALA A 17 21.04 -7.70 -13.87
CA ALA A 17 19.74 -7.49 -13.25
C ALA A 17 18.73 -8.27 -14.09
N ALA A 18 18.18 -9.34 -13.54
CA ALA A 18 16.95 -9.91 -14.09
C ALA A 18 15.80 -8.95 -13.73
N LEU A 19 15.78 -7.75 -14.33
CA LEU A 19 14.64 -6.85 -14.24
C LEU A 19 13.55 -7.45 -15.15
N VAL A 20 12.67 -8.24 -14.56
CA VAL A 20 11.41 -8.59 -15.21
C VAL A 20 10.60 -7.31 -15.25
N ALA A 21 10.05 -6.95 -16.42
CA ALA A 21 9.06 -5.89 -16.49
C ALA A 21 7.85 -6.32 -15.63
N SER A 22 7.75 -5.78 -14.43
CA SER A 22 6.58 -5.87 -13.56
C SER A 22 5.46 -5.06 -14.22
N ALA A 23 4.26 -5.65 -14.27
CA ALA A 23 3.06 -4.82 -14.33
C ALA A 23 3.05 -3.96 -13.06
N ALA A 24 2.65 -2.69 -13.17
CA ALA A 24 2.48 -1.81 -12.00
C ALA A 24 1.67 -2.55 -10.92
N SER A 25 2.19 -2.54 -9.69
CA SER A 25 1.50 -3.11 -8.55
C SER A 25 0.32 -2.23 -8.16
N PRO A 26 -0.87 -2.78 -7.83
CA PRO A 26 -1.76 -2.06 -6.94
C PRO A 26 -1.00 -1.79 -5.63
N ALA A 27 -1.20 -0.60 -5.06
CA ALA A 27 -0.45 -0.10 -3.91
C ALA A 27 -0.98 -0.63 -2.58
N ALA A 28 -0.18 -0.51 -1.51
CA ALA A 28 -0.54 -0.90 -0.15
C ALA A 28 -1.90 -0.35 0.30
N ALA A 29 -2.75 -1.26 0.75
CA ALA A 29 -4.04 -0.94 1.31
C ALA A 29 -3.95 -0.51 2.80
N GLN A 30 -4.50 0.66 3.11
CA GLN A 30 -4.47 1.26 4.45
C GLN A 30 -5.85 1.19 5.14
N GLY A 31 -5.89 0.68 6.37
CA GLY A 31 -7.12 0.54 7.16
C GLY A 31 -7.42 1.65 8.17
N ASP A 32 -6.44 2.50 8.47
CA ASP A 32 -6.58 3.67 9.35
C ASP A 32 -6.20 4.94 8.58
N PRO A 33 -6.75 6.13 8.91
CA PRO A 33 -6.26 7.37 8.32
C PRO A 33 -4.77 7.57 8.65
N VAL A 34 -4.06 8.32 7.80
CA VAL A 34 -2.70 8.78 8.12
C VAL A 34 -2.76 9.66 9.36
N TYR A 35 -2.29 9.12 10.48
CA TYR A 35 -2.25 9.81 11.77
C TYR A 35 -1.35 11.06 11.72
N GLY A 36 -1.46 11.89 12.76
CA GLY A 36 -0.70 13.14 12.87
C GLY A 36 -1.47 14.37 12.40
N TRP A 37 -0.76 15.50 12.31
CA TRP A 37 -1.31 16.82 11.97
C TRP A 37 -0.47 17.46 10.88
N GLY A 38 -1.05 18.37 10.11
CA GLY A 38 -0.39 18.99 8.96
C GLY A 38 -0.92 18.44 7.65
N ASN A 39 -0.51 19.06 6.55
CA ASN A 39 -0.96 18.73 5.20
C ASN A 39 0.23 18.47 4.26
N VAL A 40 1.41 18.20 4.81
CA VAL A 40 2.63 17.88 4.08
C VAL A 40 3.03 16.44 4.35
N TYR A 41 3.28 15.71 3.26
CA TYR A 41 3.57 14.29 3.26
C TYR A 41 4.92 14.06 2.57
N TYR A 42 5.83 13.41 3.28
CA TYR A 42 7.18 13.12 2.83
C TYR A 42 7.27 11.64 2.50
N LEU A 43 7.38 11.28 1.23
CA LEU A 43 7.40 9.88 0.78
C LEU A 43 8.85 9.48 0.47
N SER A 44 9.33 8.39 1.05
CA SER A 44 10.72 7.95 0.85
C SER A 44 10.92 7.14 -0.43
N GLY A 45 9.89 6.41 -0.88
CA GLY A 45 9.96 5.50 -2.04
C GLY A 45 10.33 4.06 -1.68
N ALA A 46 10.03 3.14 -2.60
CA ALA A 46 10.11 1.68 -2.45
C ALA A 46 11.43 1.13 -1.86
N LEU A 47 12.57 1.75 -2.20
CA LEU A 47 13.88 1.27 -1.78
C LEU A 47 14.48 1.99 -0.56
N ASN A 48 13.89 3.10 -0.16
CA ASN A 48 14.58 4.09 0.66
C ASN A 48 14.21 3.97 2.13
N ASP A 49 15.13 3.40 2.90
CA ASP A 49 15.09 3.33 4.37
C ASP A 49 15.96 4.40 5.05
N SER A 50 16.53 5.35 4.29
CA SER A 50 17.38 6.40 4.86
C SER A 50 16.59 7.51 5.58
N GLY A 51 15.30 7.64 5.28
CA GLY A 51 14.43 8.71 5.79
C GLY A 51 14.47 10.01 4.98
N GLU A 52 15.29 10.11 3.93
CA GLU A 52 15.23 11.23 2.99
C GLU A 52 14.01 11.10 2.08
N ALA A 53 13.21 12.16 1.95
CA ALA A 53 12.03 12.15 1.10
C ALA A 53 12.43 12.25 -0.39
N GLN A 54 11.87 11.37 -1.22
CA GLN A 54 11.99 11.44 -2.69
C GLN A 54 10.89 12.31 -3.31
N GLU A 55 9.71 12.33 -2.69
CA GLU A 55 8.60 13.21 -3.08
C GLU A 55 8.03 13.89 -1.83
N VAL A 56 7.64 15.16 -2.01
CA VAL A 56 6.92 15.93 -1.00
C VAL A 56 5.61 16.37 -1.59
N LEU A 57 4.50 15.92 -1.01
CA LEU A 57 3.16 16.25 -1.44
C LEU A 57 2.51 17.20 -0.43
N VAL A 58 1.70 18.13 -0.92
CA VAL A 58 0.90 19.03 -0.09
C VAL A 58 -0.53 18.94 -0.57
N PHE A 59 -1.45 18.49 0.29
CA PHE A 59 -2.86 18.37 -0.06
C PHE A 59 -3.76 18.41 1.17
N GLY A 60 -4.88 19.14 1.05
CA GLY A 60 -5.83 19.33 2.14
C GLY A 60 -5.42 20.41 3.15
N ASP A 61 -6.23 20.48 4.21
CA ASP A 61 -6.00 21.30 5.39
C ASP A 61 -5.33 20.47 6.51
N PRO A 62 -4.59 21.10 7.44
CA PRO A 62 -3.82 20.39 8.47
C PRO A 62 -4.59 19.42 9.38
N ASP A 63 -5.90 19.63 9.54
CA ASP A 63 -6.78 18.85 10.42
C ASP A 63 -7.60 17.80 9.65
N ASP A 64 -7.38 17.65 8.34
CA ASP A 64 -8.13 16.68 7.53
C ASP A 64 -7.73 15.23 7.86
N GLU A 65 -8.71 14.33 7.76
CA GLU A 65 -8.47 12.89 7.64
C GLU A 65 -7.94 12.58 6.24
N VAL A 66 -6.88 11.79 6.14
CA VAL A 66 -6.14 11.57 4.89
C VAL A 66 -5.89 10.09 4.70
N TYR A 67 -6.01 9.64 3.47
CA TYR A 67 -5.76 8.27 3.04
C TYR A 67 -4.87 8.28 1.80
N PHE A 68 -4.00 7.28 1.64
CA PHE A 68 -3.18 7.09 0.45
C PHE A 68 -3.69 5.90 -0.35
N GLY A 69 -3.56 5.99 -1.67
CA GLY A 69 -3.90 4.92 -2.61
C GLY A 69 -3.65 5.34 -4.05
N ASP A 70 -3.59 4.35 -4.93
CA ASP A 70 -3.43 4.48 -6.37
C ASP A 70 -4.79 4.70 -7.04
N TRP A 71 -5.31 5.92 -6.90
CA TRP A 71 -6.63 6.29 -7.42
C TRP A 71 -6.71 6.29 -8.97
N TYR A 72 -5.60 6.05 -9.65
CA TYR A 72 -5.46 6.21 -11.11
C TYR A 72 -4.89 4.98 -11.81
N GLY A 73 -4.36 3.99 -11.09
CA GLY A 73 -3.76 2.77 -11.64
C GLY A 73 -2.38 3.00 -12.25
N GLU A 74 -1.63 3.97 -11.74
CA GLU A 74 -0.30 4.35 -12.24
C GLU A 74 0.84 3.84 -11.34
N GLY A 75 0.53 3.06 -10.31
CA GLY A 75 1.48 2.50 -9.34
C GLY A 75 2.07 3.55 -8.39
N ILE A 76 1.37 4.66 -8.16
CA ILE A 76 1.78 5.73 -7.24
C ILE A 76 0.60 6.14 -6.37
N ASP A 77 0.85 6.25 -5.07
CA ASP A 77 -0.17 6.72 -4.14
C ASP A 77 -0.20 8.23 -4.04
N LEU A 78 -1.42 8.76 -4.02
CA LEU A 78 -1.69 10.17 -3.77
C LEU A 78 -2.59 10.36 -2.55
N PRO A 79 -2.48 11.48 -1.81
CA PRO A 79 -3.32 11.75 -0.65
C PRO A 79 -4.76 12.08 -1.07
N MET A 80 -5.75 11.35 -0.56
CA MET A 80 -7.17 11.69 -0.61
C MET A 80 -7.61 12.24 0.74
N VAL A 81 -8.34 13.36 0.73
CA VAL A 81 -8.89 14.00 1.94
C VAL A 81 -10.31 13.54 2.19
N ARG A 82 -10.65 13.30 3.46
CA ARG A 82 -12.02 13.06 3.95
C ARG A 82 -12.46 14.15 4.92
N ARG A 83 -13.71 14.61 4.75
CA ARG A 83 -14.41 15.52 5.66
C ARG A 83 -15.83 15.00 5.91
N GLY A 84 -16.06 14.38 7.05
CA GLY A 84 -17.31 13.66 7.31
C GLY A 84 -17.45 12.49 6.33
N ASN A 85 -18.49 12.49 5.49
CA ASN A 85 -18.66 11.46 4.46
C ASN A 85 -18.30 11.94 3.04
N VAL A 86 -17.59 13.05 2.92
CA VAL A 86 -17.19 13.64 1.62
C VAL A 86 -15.69 13.44 1.42
N PHE A 87 -15.33 12.98 0.23
CA PHE A 87 -13.97 12.66 -0.19
C PHE A 87 -13.53 13.58 -1.33
N PHE A 88 -12.29 14.05 -1.24
CA PHE A 88 -11.65 14.94 -2.21
C PHE A 88 -10.45 14.19 -2.78
N VAL A 89 -10.56 13.77 -4.04
CA VAL A 89 -9.49 13.03 -4.73
C VAL A 89 -8.57 14.07 -5.41
N PRO A 90 -7.25 13.93 -5.24
CA PRO A 90 -6.28 14.88 -5.79
C PRO A 90 -6.26 14.82 -7.31
N ASP A 91 -5.78 15.87 -7.97
CA ASP A 91 -5.50 15.82 -9.41
C ASP A 91 -4.20 15.04 -9.68
N PRO A 92 -4.17 14.14 -10.69
CA PRO A 92 -3.00 13.29 -10.92
C PRO A 92 -1.80 14.07 -11.49
N ASP A 93 -2.05 15.19 -12.18
CA ASP A 93 -0.99 16.04 -12.76
C ASP A 93 -0.55 17.14 -11.78
N ASP A 94 -1.45 17.58 -10.90
CA ASP A 94 -1.17 18.53 -9.81
C ASP A 94 -1.82 18.06 -8.49
N PRO A 95 -1.13 17.19 -7.72
CA PRO A 95 -1.67 16.63 -6.48
C PRO A 95 -1.94 17.64 -5.38
N SER A 96 -1.67 18.94 -5.60
CA SER A 96 -2.03 20.01 -4.66
C SER A 96 -3.46 20.52 -4.80
N VAL A 97 -4.17 20.14 -5.87
CA VAL A 97 -5.55 20.56 -6.14
C VAL A 97 -6.49 19.37 -6.25
N THR A 98 -7.78 19.59 -5.98
CA THR A 98 -8.80 18.55 -6.06
C THR A 98 -9.30 18.40 -7.49
N ALA A 99 -9.21 17.20 -8.06
CA ALA A 99 -9.81 16.89 -9.36
C ALA A 99 -11.31 16.57 -9.26
N ARG A 100 -11.71 15.86 -8.20
CA ARG A 100 -13.09 15.37 -8.04
C ARG A 100 -13.50 15.26 -6.57
N VAL A 101 -14.80 15.33 -6.34
CA VAL A 101 -15.41 15.21 -5.02
C VAL A 101 -16.57 14.25 -5.09
N PHE A 102 -16.64 13.31 -4.14
CA PHE A 102 -17.76 12.39 -4.01
C PHE A 102 -18.13 12.19 -2.54
N ALA A 103 -19.30 11.64 -2.30
CA ALA A 103 -19.76 11.27 -0.97
C ALA A 103 -20.02 9.77 -0.89
N TYR A 104 -19.56 9.13 0.18
CA TYR A 104 -19.75 7.71 0.42
C TYR A 104 -19.77 7.39 1.91
N GLY A 105 -20.63 6.45 2.29
CA GLY A 105 -20.80 6.07 3.70
C GLY A 105 -21.43 7.18 4.57
N ASP A 106 -21.32 6.94 5.87
CA ASP A 106 -21.71 7.84 6.94
C ASP A 106 -20.46 8.50 7.56
N PRO A 107 -20.59 9.66 8.22
CA PRO A 107 -19.44 10.38 8.76
C PRO A 107 -18.63 9.62 9.82
N ASP A 108 -19.26 8.69 10.55
CA ASP A 108 -18.62 7.94 11.64
C ASP A 108 -18.11 6.56 11.18
N ASP A 109 -18.20 6.24 9.89
CA ASP A 109 -17.69 4.96 9.38
C ASP A 109 -16.16 4.92 9.39
N GLU A 110 -15.60 3.75 9.67
CA GLU A 110 -14.18 3.43 9.40
C GLU A 110 -13.99 3.22 7.89
N ILE A 111 -12.84 3.66 7.36
CA ILE A 111 -12.53 3.65 5.93
C ILE A 111 -11.35 2.74 5.67
N TYR A 112 -11.44 1.96 4.60
CA TYR A 112 -10.38 1.10 4.12
C TYR A 112 -10.11 1.37 2.63
N VAL A 113 -8.85 1.53 2.28
CA VAL A 113 -8.37 1.71 0.90
C VAL A 113 -7.85 0.39 0.37
N GLY A 114 -8.04 0.13 -0.92
CA GLY A 114 -7.40 -0.98 -1.65
C GLY A 114 -8.06 -1.23 -3.01
N ASP A 115 -7.45 -2.08 -3.83
CA ASP A 115 -7.96 -2.53 -5.12
C ASP A 115 -8.96 -3.68 -4.88
N TRP A 116 -10.19 -3.37 -4.47
CA TRP A 116 -11.16 -4.40 -4.07
C TRP A 116 -11.66 -5.33 -5.18
N ASN A 117 -11.54 -4.92 -6.46
CA ASN A 117 -12.09 -5.65 -7.60
C ASN A 117 -11.01 -6.23 -8.54
N GLY A 118 -9.73 -5.99 -8.25
CA GLY A 118 -8.58 -6.50 -8.99
C GLY A 118 -8.37 -5.79 -10.33
N ASP A 119 -8.76 -4.52 -10.46
CA ASP A 119 -8.57 -3.75 -11.70
C ASP A 119 -7.30 -2.89 -11.70
N GLY A 120 -6.53 -2.93 -10.61
CA GLY A 120 -5.30 -2.17 -10.42
C GLY A 120 -5.54 -0.74 -9.93
N VAL A 121 -6.77 -0.36 -9.58
CA VAL A 121 -7.10 0.98 -9.08
C VAL A 121 -7.68 0.89 -7.68
N ASP A 122 -7.14 1.70 -6.77
CA ASP A 122 -7.64 1.74 -5.42
C ASP A 122 -9.01 2.41 -5.32
N SER A 123 -9.82 1.84 -4.44
CA SER A 123 -11.13 2.35 -4.09
C SER A 123 -11.42 2.12 -2.60
N LEU A 124 -12.67 2.31 -2.17
CA LEU A 124 -12.99 2.41 -0.75
C LEU A 124 -13.95 1.33 -0.28
N ALA A 125 -13.71 0.83 0.92
CA ALA A 125 -14.73 0.19 1.74
C ALA A 125 -15.01 1.02 2.99
N VAL A 126 -16.26 1.01 3.45
CA VAL A 126 -16.63 1.52 4.77
C VAL A 126 -17.08 0.38 5.69
N ARG A 127 -16.78 0.46 6.98
CA ARG A 127 -17.17 -0.56 7.97
C ARG A 127 -18.13 -0.02 9.02
N ARG A 128 -19.14 -0.83 9.34
CA ARG A 128 -20.08 -0.62 10.44
C ARG A 128 -20.20 -1.89 11.27
N GLY A 129 -19.62 -1.89 12.46
CA GLY A 129 -19.48 -3.09 13.27
C GLY A 129 -18.62 -4.12 12.53
N ASN A 130 -19.16 -5.28 12.19
CA ASN A 130 -18.43 -6.29 11.41
C ASN A 130 -18.88 -6.39 9.94
N VAL A 131 -19.61 -5.39 9.44
CA VAL A 131 -20.13 -5.34 8.07
C VAL A 131 -19.35 -4.33 7.25
N TYR A 132 -18.90 -4.75 6.07
CA TYR A 132 -18.13 -3.96 5.11
C TYR A 132 -18.97 -3.66 3.89
N PHE A 133 -18.87 -2.43 3.41
CA PHE A 133 -19.56 -1.91 2.24
C PHE A 133 -18.49 -1.41 1.27
N VAL A 134 -18.18 -2.23 0.27
CA VAL A 134 -17.15 -1.96 -0.73
C VAL A 134 -17.76 -1.19 -1.90
N LYS A 135 -17.07 -0.17 -2.36
CA LYS A 135 -17.38 0.61 -3.55
C LYS A 135 -16.16 0.63 -4.47
N ASN A 136 -16.33 0.13 -5.69
CA ASN A 136 -15.24 -0.12 -6.64
C ASN A 136 -14.92 1.10 -7.53
N ASP A 137 -15.27 2.32 -7.11
CA ASP A 137 -14.88 3.54 -7.83
C ASP A 137 -14.86 4.75 -6.89
N VAL A 138 -13.95 5.69 -7.15
CA VAL A 138 -13.86 6.99 -6.45
C VAL A 138 -14.34 8.16 -7.32
N GLU A 139 -15.15 7.85 -8.34
CA GLU A 139 -15.55 8.78 -9.40
C GLU A 139 -16.86 9.53 -9.10
N ARG A 140 -17.75 8.88 -8.34
CA ARG A 140 -19.12 9.39 -8.10
C ARG A 140 -19.67 8.90 -6.78
N SER A 141 -20.53 9.70 -6.17
CA SER A 141 -21.30 9.28 -5.00
C SER A 141 -22.22 8.10 -5.32
N GLY A 142 -22.50 7.25 -4.33
CA GLY A 142 -23.35 6.10 -4.55
C GLY A 142 -23.46 5.16 -3.35
N VAL A 143 -24.00 3.98 -3.63
CA VAL A 143 -24.09 2.87 -2.68
C VAL A 143 -22.95 1.88 -2.92
N ALA A 144 -22.76 0.95 -1.99
CA ALA A 144 -21.79 -0.14 -2.14
C ALA A 144 -22.13 -1.05 -3.33
N ASP A 145 -21.10 -1.56 -3.99
CA ASP A 145 -21.16 -2.62 -5.00
C ASP A 145 -21.17 -4.00 -4.35
N THR A 146 -20.43 -4.17 -3.25
CA THR A 146 -20.35 -5.44 -2.49
C THR A 146 -20.57 -5.18 -1.00
N VAL A 147 -21.34 -6.05 -0.34
CA VAL A 147 -21.56 -6.00 1.11
C VAL A 147 -21.36 -7.38 1.70
N PHE A 148 -20.54 -7.47 2.75
CA PHE A 148 -20.25 -8.73 3.44
C PHE A 148 -19.89 -8.48 4.91
N ALA A 149 -19.89 -9.55 5.70
CA ALA A 149 -19.51 -9.49 7.11
C ALA A 149 -18.32 -10.41 7.41
N TYR A 150 -17.38 -9.91 8.20
CA TYR A 150 -16.22 -10.67 8.64
C TYR A 150 -15.68 -10.14 9.97
N GLY A 151 -15.29 -11.07 10.85
CA GLY A 151 -14.81 -10.70 12.18
C GLY A 151 -15.87 -10.22 13.15
N ASP A 152 -15.37 -9.57 14.18
CA ASP A 152 -16.11 -8.91 15.25
C ASP A 152 -15.95 -7.38 15.16
N PRO A 153 -16.88 -6.59 15.73
CA PRO A 153 -16.84 -5.12 15.66
C PRO A 153 -15.59 -4.44 16.22
N GLU A 154 -14.88 -5.09 17.15
CA GLU A 154 -13.72 -4.53 17.87
C GLU A 154 -12.39 -5.01 17.28
N ASP A 155 -12.44 -5.83 16.22
CA ASP A 155 -11.23 -6.32 15.56
C ASP A 155 -10.51 -5.18 14.84
N VAL A 156 -9.17 -5.23 14.89
CA VAL A 156 -8.29 -4.46 14.01
C VAL A 156 -8.29 -5.13 12.64
N VAL A 157 -8.44 -4.34 11.59
CA VAL A 157 -8.61 -4.81 10.22
C VAL A 157 -7.50 -4.24 9.36
N LEU A 158 -6.86 -5.13 8.61
CA LEU A 158 -5.84 -4.83 7.61
C LEU A 158 -6.39 -5.23 6.24
N VAL A 159 -5.93 -4.57 5.20
CA VAL A 159 -6.35 -4.82 3.81
C VAL A 159 -5.12 -5.08 2.96
N GLY A 160 -5.25 -5.98 1.98
CA GLY A 160 -4.18 -6.34 1.06
C GLY A 160 -4.48 -7.64 0.29
N ASN A 161 -3.55 -7.99 -0.58
CA ASN A 161 -3.49 -9.19 -1.40
C ASN A 161 -2.73 -10.32 -0.69
N TRP A 162 -3.43 -11.03 0.18
CA TRP A 162 -2.84 -12.06 1.04
C TRP A 162 -2.60 -13.41 0.38
N ASP A 163 -3.08 -13.62 -0.85
CA ASP A 163 -2.83 -14.84 -1.63
C ASP A 163 -1.89 -14.63 -2.81
N GLY A 164 -1.40 -13.40 -3.02
CA GLY A 164 -0.43 -13.02 -4.05
C GLY A 164 -0.97 -13.16 -5.47
N VAL A 165 -2.28 -13.32 -5.63
CA VAL A 165 -2.90 -13.50 -6.95
C VAL A 165 -3.07 -12.14 -7.60
N ARG A 166 -2.19 -11.82 -8.55
CA ARG A 166 -2.36 -10.67 -9.44
C ARG A 166 -3.25 -11.09 -10.61
N THR A 167 -4.55 -10.87 -10.53
CA THR A 167 -5.42 -11.08 -11.70
C THR A 167 -6.01 -9.77 -12.14
N ALA A 168 -5.37 -9.12 -13.11
CA ALA A 168 -6.12 -8.27 -14.04
C ALA A 168 -7.20 -9.15 -14.71
N PRO A 169 -8.40 -8.64 -15.03
CA PRO A 169 -9.41 -9.43 -15.72
C PRO A 169 -8.90 -9.82 -17.12
N GLU A 170 -8.32 -11.01 -17.26
CA GLU A 170 -7.87 -11.55 -18.56
C GLU A 170 -9.04 -11.78 -19.54
N THR A 171 -10.27 -11.64 -19.06
CA THR A 171 -11.48 -11.62 -19.88
C THR A 171 -12.42 -10.53 -19.40
N ALA A 172 -12.97 -9.75 -20.34
CA ALA A 172 -14.10 -8.86 -20.08
C ALA A 172 -15.24 -9.66 -19.44
N GLY A 173 -15.41 -9.50 -18.12
CA GLY A 173 -16.43 -10.20 -17.32
C GLY A 173 -15.90 -11.13 -16.22
N GLY A 174 -14.59 -11.30 -16.05
CA GLY A 174 -14.01 -11.88 -14.83
C GLY A 174 -13.87 -10.80 -13.75
N GLN A 175 -14.23 -11.10 -12.51
CA GLN A 175 -13.78 -10.29 -11.36
C GLN A 175 -12.35 -10.75 -11.07
N GLY A 176 -11.36 -9.85 -11.19
CA GLY A 176 -10.05 -10.10 -10.62
C GLY A 176 -10.20 -10.38 -9.13
N LYS A 177 -9.30 -11.16 -8.56
CA LYS A 177 -9.11 -11.14 -7.11
C LYS A 177 -8.27 -9.91 -6.80
N GLY A 178 -8.92 -8.91 -6.21
CA GLY A 178 -8.28 -7.76 -5.62
C GLY A 178 -7.97 -7.98 -4.15
N ASP A 179 -7.80 -6.88 -3.42
CA ASP A 179 -7.55 -6.85 -2.00
C ASP A 179 -8.70 -7.40 -1.16
N THR A 180 -8.32 -7.96 -0.02
CA THR A 180 -9.24 -8.61 0.89
C THR A 180 -8.85 -8.34 2.35
N LEU A 181 -9.62 -8.89 3.29
CA LEU A 181 -9.47 -8.54 4.69
C LEU A 181 -8.58 -9.52 5.46
N LEU A 182 -7.81 -8.95 6.37
CA LEU A 182 -7.14 -9.64 7.43
C LEU A 182 -7.59 -9.04 8.77
N ILE A 183 -7.82 -9.90 9.77
CA ILE A 183 -8.14 -9.47 11.14
C ILE A 183 -6.96 -9.74 12.06
N GLN A 184 -6.60 -8.78 12.88
CA GLN A 184 -5.60 -8.90 13.93
C GLN A 184 -6.26 -8.99 15.31
N ARG A 185 -5.84 -9.99 16.11
CA ARG A 185 -6.18 -10.14 17.53
C ARG A 185 -4.92 -10.46 18.32
N GLY A 186 -4.33 -9.44 18.94
CA GLY A 186 -2.97 -9.54 19.50
C GLY A 186 -1.98 -9.90 18.39
N ASN A 187 -1.18 -10.94 18.60
CA ASN A 187 -0.23 -11.44 17.61
C ASN A 187 -0.77 -12.53 16.67
N GLN A 188 -2.09 -12.76 16.66
CA GLN A 188 -2.73 -13.74 15.78
C GLN A 188 -3.54 -13.05 14.68
N PHE A 189 -3.35 -13.54 13.46
CA PHE A 189 -3.90 -12.97 12.23
C PHE A 189 -4.85 -13.97 11.58
N PHE A 190 -6.00 -13.48 11.11
CA PHE A 190 -7.08 -14.27 10.53
C PHE A 190 -7.35 -13.77 9.11
N VAL A 191 -6.87 -14.53 8.12
CA VAL A 191 -6.86 -14.11 6.73
C VAL A 191 -8.12 -14.56 6.01
N LYS A 192 -8.66 -13.69 5.16
CA LYS A 192 -9.78 -13.98 4.29
C LYS A 192 -9.48 -13.51 2.88
N ASN A 193 -9.47 -14.42 1.90
CA ASN A 193 -9.10 -14.19 0.51
C ASN A 193 -10.33 -14.07 -0.43
N ASP A 194 -11.48 -13.68 0.12
CA ASP A 194 -12.66 -13.32 -0.67
C ASP A 194 -13.57 -12.31 0.04
N LEU A 195 -14.43 -11.65 -0.73
CA LEU A 195 -15.39 -10.64 -0.25
C LEU A 195 -16.77 -11.25 0.08
N ARG A 196 -16.80 -12.44 0.71
CA ARG A 196 -18.06 -13.13 1.10
C ARG A 196 -18.19 -13.24 2.61
N THR A 197 -19.39 -13.19 3.16
CA THR A 197 -19.56 -13.45 4.61
C THR A 197 -19.06 -14.84 4.99
N GLY A 198 -18.24 -14.94 6.06
CA GLY A 198 -17.72 -16.23 6.48
C GLY A 198 -16.64 -16.16 7.56
N VAL A 199 -15.90 -17.25 7.66
CA VAL A 199 -14.75 -17.40 8.56
C VAL A 199 -13.44 -17.16 7.80
N ALA A 200 -12.33 -17.12 8.53
CA ALA A 200 -10.99 -17.04 7.97
C ALA A 200 -10.68 -18.29 7.12
N ASP A 201 -9.93 -18.10 6.04
CA ASP A 201 -9.39 -19.17 5.22
C ASP A 201 -8.20 -19.85 5.90
N TYR A 202 -7.36 -19.05 6.56
CA TYR A 202 -6.23 -19.52 7.34
C TYR A 202 -5.83 -18.50 8.42
N THR A 203 -4.96 -18.93 9.33
CA THR A 203 -4.45 -18.09 10.41
C THR A 203 -2.95 -18.27 10.55
N PHE A 204 -2.27 -17.22 11.00
CA PHE A 204 -0.86 -17.28 11.35
C PHE A 204 -0.57 -16.40 12.57
N ARG A 205 0.65 -16.48 13.08
CA ARG A 205 1.16 -15.55 14.11
C ARG A 205 2.35 -14.76 13.59
N PHE A 206 2.43 -13.50 13.98
CA PHE A 206 3.56 -12.64 13.68
C PHE A 206 3.68 -11.54 14.74
N GLY A 207 4.89 -11.19 15.16
CA GLY A 207 5.12 -10.18 16.20
C GLY A 207 4.56 -10.54 17.59
N ASP A 208 4.38 -9.50 18.40
CA ASP A 208 3.88 -9.49 19.77
C ASP A 208 2.53 -8.75 19.87
N ASP A 209 1.77 -8.97 20.96
CA ASP A 209 0.37 -8.53 21.11
C ASP A 209 0.11 -7.01 21.07
N TRP A 210 1.16 -6.18 21.07
CA TRP A 210 1.08 -4.72 21.10
C TRP A 210 1.85 -4.05 19.97
N ASP A 211 2.30 -4.84 19.00
CA ASP A 211 2.99 -4.31 17.84
C ASP A 211 2.00 -3.56 16.94
N GLU A 212 2.42 -2.38 16.49
CA GLU A 212 1.77 -1.66 15.40
C GLU A 212 2.14 -2.38 14.09
N ILE A 213 1.14 -2.62 13.24
CA ILE A 213 1.31 -3.36 11.99
C ILE A 213 1.09 -2.42 10.82
N LEU A 214 2.06 -2.43 9.90
CA LEU A 214 1.94 -1.83 8.59
C LEU A 214 1.80 -2.92 7.54
N VAL A 215 1.13 -2.60 6.44
CA VAL A 215 0.91 -3.50 5.28
C VAL A 215 1.46 -2.86 4.02
N GLY A 216 2.02 -3.67 3.13
CA GLY A 216 2.46 -3.26 1.82
C GLY A 216 3.20 -4.35 1.04
N ASP A 217 3.40 -4.07 -0.23
CA ASP A 217 4.15 -4.77 -1.25
C ASP A 217 5.58 -4.20 -1.29
N TRP A 218 6.39 -4.52 -0.27
CA TRP A 218 7.75 -4.00 -0.19
C TRP A 218 8.71 -4.77 -1.11
N VAL A 219 9.76 -4.07 -1.52
CA VAL A 219 10.87 -4.65 -2.28
C VAL A 219 11.52 -5.82 -1.53
N THR A 220 11.78 -6.91 -2.25
CA THR A 220 12.54 -8.04 -1.72
C THR A 220 14.03 -7.83 -2.00
N ARG A 221 14.86 -8.00 -0.95
CA ARG A 221 16.31 -7.89 -1.04
C ARG A 221 16.95 -9.25 -0.85
N HIS A 222 17.81 -9.64 -1.80
CA HIS A 222 18.55 -10.89 -1.75
C HIS A 222 20.04 -10.60 -1.56
N PRO A 223 20.56 -10.70 -0.32
CA PRO A 223 21.97 -10.47 -0.07
C PRO A 223 22.82 -11.63 -0.60
N ALA A 224 23.89 -11.28 -1.31
CA ALA A 224 24.90 -12.20 -1.81
C ALA A 224 26.10 -12.30 -0.85
N ALA A 225 26.84 -13.40 -0.96
CA ALA A 225 27.98 -13.69 -0.09
C ALA A 225 29.16 -12.70 -0.24
N ASP A 226 29.20 -11.95 -1.33
CA ASP A 226 30.22 -10.92 -1.60
C ASP A 226 29.83 -9.54 -1.06
N GLY A 227 28.68 -9.42 -0.37
CA GLY A 227 28.17 -8.17 0.18
C GLY A 227 27.39 -7.32 -0.81
N THR A 228 27.17 -7.81 -2.04
CA THR A 228 26.19 -7.21 -2.96
C THR A 228 24.78 -7.64 -2.59
N GLU A 229 23.77 -6.86 -3.00
CA GLU A 229 22.37 -7.23 -2.89
C GLU A 229 21.72 -7.13 -4.26
N THR A 230 20.86 -8.07 -4.60
CA THR A 230 19.90 -7.88 -5.70
C THR A 230 18.56 -7.47 -5.14
N VAL A 231 17.90 -6.56 -5.84
CA VAL A 231 16.60 -6.01 -5.46
C VAL A 231 15.57 -6.49 -6.47
N GLU A 232 14.44 -6.96 -5.95
CA GLU A 232 13.25 -7.28 -6.73
C GLU A 232 12.14 -6.31 -6.34
N SER A 233 11.48 -5.72 -7.33
CA SER A 233 10.28 -4.91 -7.12
C SER A 233 9.21 -5.72 -6.38
N GLY A 234 8.30 -5.00 -5.74
CA GLY A 234 7.07 -5.57 -5.19
C GLY A 234 6.35 -6.47 -6.21
N ASN A 235 5.91 -7.62 -5.74
CA ASN A 235 5.26 -8.63 -6.56
C ASN A 235 3.73 -8.65 -6.36
N GLY A 236 3.19 -7.70 -5.58
CA GLY A 236 1.78 -7.48 -5.32
C GLY A 236 1.16 -8.44 -4.34
N ALA A 237 1.94 -9.37 -3.80
CA ALA A 237 1.58 -10.01 -2.55
C ALA A 237 1.96 -9.04 -1.42
N ASP A 238 1.08 -8.93 -0.43
CA ASP A 238 1.35 -8.06 0.70
C ASP A 238 2.09 -8.79 1.82
N GLN A 239 2.99 -8.04 2.44
CA GLN A 239 3.74 -8.42 3.63
C GLN A 239 3.20 -7.64 4.83
N LEU A 240 3.73 -7.96 6.01
CA LEU A 240 3.53 -7.17 7.23
C LEU A 240 4.85 -6.60 7.71
N ALA A 241 4.83 -5.36 8.19
CA ALA A 241 5.91 -4.80 8.99
C ALA A 241 5.43 -4.53 10.42
N VAL A 242 6.11 -5.13 11.39
CA VAL A 242 5.94 -4.81 12.81
C VAL A 242 6.75 -3.55 13.11
N ARG A 243 6.11 -2.51 13.65
CA ARG A 243 6.76 -1.26 14.08
C ARG A 243 6.91 -1.22 15.60
N ARG A 244 8.13 -0.93 16.06
CA ARG A 244 8.51 -0.74 17.47
C ARG A 244 9.32 0.53 17.61
N GLY A 245 8.64 1.65 17.83
CA GLY A 245 9.24 2.98 17.76
C GLY A 245 9.69 3.29 16.34
N TYR A 246 10.99 3.49 16.12
CA TYR A 246 11.56 3.75 14.80
C TYR A 246 12.14 2.49 14.13
N ILE A 247 12.01 1.30 14.74
CA ILE A 247 12.51 0.04 14.19
C ILE A 247 11.36 -0.77 13.58
N TYR A 248 11.58 -1.27 12.39
CA TYR A 248 10.63 -2.05 11.60
C TYR A 248 11.16 -3.47 11.38
N HIS A 249 10.27 -4.44 11.53
CA HIS A 249 10.53 -5.86 11.30
C HIS A 249 9.61 -6.36 10.20
N LEU A 250 10.11 -6.36 8.96
CA LEU A 250 9.37 -6.76 7.76
C LEU A 250 9.34 -8.28 7.63
N SER A 251 8.16 -8.85 7.40
CA SER A 251 7.95 -10.28 7.14
C SER A 251 8.38 -10.65 5.73
N ASP A 252 8.59 -11.94 5.46
CA ASP A 252 8.46 -12.45 4.10
C ASP A 252 7.01 -12.36 3.62
N GLU A 253 6.82 -12.61 2.32
CA GLU A 253 5.50 -12.67 1.69
C GLU A 253 4.59 -13.65 2.41
N LEU A 254 3.37 -13.20 2.75
CA LEU A 254 2.40 -14.05 3.45
C LEU A 254 1.99 -15.25 2.61
N ALA A 255 1.91 -15.07 1.28
CA ALA A 255 1.63 -16.15 0.33
C ALA A 255 2.73 -17.23 0.35
N ASP A 256 4.01 -16.83 0.45
CA ASP A 256 5.14 -17.75 0.52
C ASP A 256 5.20 -18.48 1.86
N ALA A 257 5.01 -17.76 2.98
CA ALA A 257 4.93 -18.37 4.30
C ALA A 257 3.83 -19.44 4.36
N ARG A 258 2.66 -19.13 3.80
CA ARG A 258 1.54 -20.07 3.66
C ARG A 258 1.91 -21.27 2.79
N ALA A 259 2.55 -21.07 1.64
CA ALA A 259 2.99 -22.14 0.75
C ALA A 259 3.99 -23.08 1.43
N ARG A 260 4.86 -22.54 2.30
CA ARG A 260 5.80 -23.30 3.14
C ARG A 260 5.12 -23.96 4.35
N GLY A 261 3.88 -23.59 4.67
CA GLY A 261 3.13 -24.13 5.81
C GLY A 261 3.68 -23.68 7.16
N SER A 262 4.29 -22.49 7.23
CA SER A 262 4.79 -21.90 8.47
C SER A 262 4.24 -20.50 8.68
N ASP A 263 4.36 -20.01 9.91
CA ASP A 263 4.18 -18.58 10.17
C ASP A 263 5.21 -17.74 9.37
N PRO A 264 4.88 -16.49 9.02
CA PRO A 264 5.82 -15.55 8.40
C PRO A 264 7.04 -15.30 9.28
N ALA A 265 8.19 -15.09 8.66
CA ALA A 265 9.45 -14.81 9.32
C ALA A 265 9.91 -13.37 9.02
N THR A 266 10.54 -12.70 9.99
CA THR A 266 11.18 -11.41 9.72
C THR A 266 12.38 -11.61 8.80
N VAL A 267 12.35 -11.00 7.62
CA VAL A 267 13.43 -11.06 6.62
C VAL A 267 14.28 -9.81 6.58
N ARG A 268 13.73 -8.66 7.03
CA ARG A 268 14.45 -7.39 7.05
C ARG A 268 14.13 -6.62 8.32
N VAL A 269 15.16 -6.00 8.90
CA VAL A 269 15.03 -5.08 10.04
C VAL A 269 15.73 -3.78 9.68
N PHE A 270 15.02 -2.66 9.81
CA PHE A 270 15.56 -1.35 9.47
C PHE A 270 14.98 -0.27 10.38
N GLY A 271 15.66 0.88 10.42
CA GLY A 271 15.20 2.08 11.11
C GLY A 271 14.60 3.07 10.12
N TYR A 272 13.53 3.76 10.49
CA TYR A 272 12.95 4.83 9.68
C TYR A 272 12.23 5.87 10.53
N GLY A 273 12.42 7.14 10.18
CA GLY A 273 11.81 8.28 10.86
C GLY A 273 12.28 8.45 12.31
N ASP A 274 11.64 9.40 12.99
CA ASP A 274 11.79 9.63 14.42
C ASP A 274 10.74 8.84 15.23
N PRO A 275 10.98 8.55 16.52
CA PRO A 275 10.05 7.76 17.34
C PRO A 275 8.62 8.31 17.43
N ASP A 276 8.46 9.63 17.26
CA ASP A 276 7.19 10.35 17.37
C ASP A 276 6.54 10.66 16.00
N ASP A 277 7.19 10.26 14.90
CA ASP A 277 6.64 10.47 13.55
C ASP A 277 5.37 9.65 13.35
N ALA A 278 4.36 10.26 12.72
CA ALA A 278 3.23 9.53 12.19
C ALA A 278 3.63 8.94 10.83
N VAL A 279 3.92 7.63 10.84
CA VAL A 279 4.40 6.89 9.67
C VAL A 279 3.22 6.22 8.98
N PHE A 280 3.24 6.24 7.65
CA PHE A 280 2.29 5.51 6.81
C PHE A 280 3.04 4.79 5.70
N VAL A 281 2.34 3.88 5.02
CA VAL A 281 2.86 3.16 3.84
C VAL A 281 2.27 3.82 2.60
N SER A 282 3.08 3.93 1.56
CA SER A 282 2.62 4.43 0.27
C SER A 282 3.49 3.92 -0.87
N SER A 283 2.87 3.60 -1.99
CA SER A 283 3.59 3.27 -3.22
C SER A 283 4.20 4.52 -3.85
N LEU A 284 5.52 4.45 -4.08
CA LEU A 284 6.27 5.42 -4.86
C LEU A 284 7.49 4.69 -5.46
N PRO A 285 7.50 4.44 -6.78
CA PRO A 285 8.62 3.80 -7.45
C PRO A 285 9.91 4.59 -7.23
N THR A 286 11.00 3.88 -6.95
CA THR A 286 12.31 4.52 -6.75
C THR A 286 13.13 4.51 -8.06
N PRO A 287 13.55 5.69 -8.58
CA PRO A 287 14.49 5.76 -9.70
C PRO A 287 15.88 5.24 -9.31
N VAL A 288 16.48 4.41 -10.17
CA VAL A 288 17.84 3.88 -9.97
C VAL A 288 18.74 4.09 -11.19
N ASP A 289 20.04 4.25 -10.92
CA ASP A 289 21.09 4.39 -11.93
C ASP A 289 21.56 3.02 -12.48
N GLU A 290 22.55 3.03 -13.38
CA GLU A 290 23.11 1.80 -13.98
C GLU A 290 23.74 0.83 -12.97
N ASN A 291 24.02 1.29 -11.76
CA ASN A 291 24.59 0.53 -10.66
C ASN A 291 23.52 0.11 -9.63
N GLY A 292 22.24 0.39 -9.89
CA GLY A 292 21.14 0.11 -8.97
C GLY A 292 21.12 1.02 -7.73
N GLN A 293 21.83 2.15 -7.77
CA GLN A 293 21.80 3.15 -6.70
C GLN A 293 20.63 4.11 -6.92
N VAL A 294 20.01 4.57 -5.83
CA VAL A 294 18.97 5.61 -5.87
C VAL A 294 19.53 6.86 -6.56
N THR A 295 18.78 7.41 -7.52
CA THR A 295 19.18 8.58 -8.29
C THR A 295 18.01 9.53 -8.50
N ASP A 296 18.19 10.63 -9.22
CA ASP A 296 17.08 11.50 -9.61
C ASP A 296 16.31 10.96 -10.82
N TRP A 297 15.08 11.43 -11.00
CA TRP A 297 14.18 11.02 -12.10
C TRP A 297 14.75 11.28 -13.50
N GLU A 298 15.64 12.27 -13.67
CA GLU A 298 16.22 12.63 -14.96
C GLU A 298 17.39 11.69 -15.34
N SER A 299 18.04 11.13 -14.34
CA SER A 299 19.22 10.25 -14.47
C SER A 299 18.86 8.76 -14.34
N ALA A 300 17.60 8.44 -14.08
CA ALA A 300 17.11 7.08 -13.92
C ALA A 300 17.27 6.27 -15.21
N VAL A 301 17.77 5.04 -15.08
CA VAL A 301 17.80 4.05 -16.17
C VAL A 301 16.79 2.92 -15.95
N ALA A 302 16.31 2.78 -14.72
CA ALA A 302 15.26 1.85 -14.32
C ALA A 302 14.48 2.38 -13.10
N TYR A 303 13.38 1.72 -12.78
CA TYR A 303 12.54 1.98 -11.61
C TYR A 303 12.37 0.69 -10.81
N VAL A 304 12.36 0.82 -9.49
CA VAL A 304 11.98 -0.26 -8.58
C VAL A 304 10.64 0.09 -7.98
N ASP A 305 9.66 -0.74 -8.28
CA ASP A 305 8.27 -0.59 -7.84
C ASP A 305 8.07 -1.25 -6.47
N GLY A 306 7.06 -0.79 -5.75
CA GLY A 306 6.68 -1.30 -4.44
C GLY A 306 6.49 -0.17 -3.44
N ASP A 307 6.20 -0.57 -2.21
CA ASP A 307 5.83 0.38 -1.17
C ASP A 307 7.04 0.92 -0.40
N GLY A 308 6.96 2.21 -0.10
CA GLY A 308 7.87 2.91 0.79
C GLY A 308 7.19 3.30 2.09
N LEU A 309 7.96 3.96 2.96
CA LEU A 309 7.39 4.62 4.13
C LEU A 309 7.27 6.12 3.86
N GLY A 310 6.25 6.73 4.48
CA GLY A 310 6.05 8.17 4.47
C GLY A 310 5.87 8.73 5.87
N VAL A 311 6.09 10.04 6.01
CA VAL A 311 5.83 10.79 7.25
C VAL A 311 4.93 11.98 6.97
N ARG A 312 3.92 12.19 7.84
CA ARG A 312 3.08 13.41 7.86
C ARG A 312 3.65 14.41 8.86
N ARG A 313 3.92 15.66 8.44
CA ARG A 313 4.42 16.73 9.33
C ARG A 313 3.68 18.06 9.07
N PRO A 314 3.63 18.95 10.08
CA PRO A 314 3.24 20.34 9.87
C PRO A 314 4.34 21.13 9.15
N ASP A 315 3.95 22.09 8.29
CA ASP A 315 4.83 23.10 7.69
C ASP A 315 5.53 24.01 8.72
#